data_AF-A0A8H6ZKM2-F1
#
_entry.id   AF-A0A8H6ZKM2-F1
#
_cell.length_a   1.000
_cell.length_b   1.000
_cell.length_c   1.000
_cell.angle_alpha   90.00
_cell.angle_beta   90.00
_cell.angle_gamma   90.00
#
_symmetry.space_group_name_H-M   'P 1'
#
loop_
_entity.id
_entity.type
_entity.pdbx_description
1 polymer ?
#
loop_
_entity_poly.entity_id
_entity_poly.type
_entity_poly.pdbx_seq_one_letter_code
_entity_poly.pdbx_strand_id
1 'polypeptide(L)'
;MQDEILKLTEVATEWHFGNQEKRQWAQIQSTSNLQADMVTSLDPILIAAILGKHSMRTSGKRPPPLAIANPQRLSADQSETLRALFQGACESSKPMYRLEDYQSAMVDCAQRMSSHLQDWEMISGKEEPLARQTLIWLLNAYGVLVQPWSGVTIGIRSIGGHKQFGLVANRDLVANQYLQELLGMVPCDIGTIPFTDLSVITPHPYTLETFQPGERQPYFGPMRFANHHCTRDNAMWCAVQDTWAFVLYITKDIKKGEEILVNYGEDYWEGELPLENTNQQTRGEDGKREKKRLRQKDRRANKKAILAVERASRTT
;
A
#
# COMPACT_ATOMS: atom_id res chain seq x y z
N MET A 1 -13.05 27.70 15.05
CA MET A 1 -11.82 26.89 14.87
C MET A 1 -12.21 25.41 14.76
N GLN A 2 -13.22 25.11 13.93
CA GLN A 2 -13.86 23.80 13.81
C GLN A 2 -14.06 23.38 12.34
N ASP A 3 -13.56 24.16 11.38
CA ASP A 3 -13.91 24.02 9.96
C ASP A 3 -12.76 23.56 9.04
N GLU A 4 -11.61 23.15 9.59
CA GLU A 4 -10.45 22.74 8.76
C GLU A 4 -10.05 21.26 8.87
N ILE A 5 -10.72 20.45 9.71
CA ILE A 5 -10.46 19.00 9.81
C ILE A 5 -11.36 18.18 8.85
N LEU A 6 -12.31 18.82 8.16
CA LEU A 6 -13.34 18.16 7.34
C LEU A 6 -13.04 18.09 5.84
N LYS A 7 -11.77 18.17 5.43
CA LYS A 7 -11.38 18.04 4.00
C LYS A 7 -10.87 16.67 3.58
N LEU A 8 -10.88 15.69 4.46
CA LEU A 8 -10.60 14.31 4.10
C LEU A 8 -11.87 13.49 4.25
N THR A 9 -12.06 12.60 3.28
CA THR A 9 -13.13 11.60 3.15
C THR A 9 -14.53 12.14 2.84
N GLU A 10 -14.79 12.34 1.55
CA GLU A 10 -16.11 12.00 1.02
C GLU A 10 -16.41 10.57 1.47
N VAL A 11 -17.41 10.46 2.34
CA VAL A 11 -18.04 9.19 2.67
C VAL A 11 -18.52 8.62 1.35
N ALA A 12 -18.21 7.35 1.08
CA ALA A 12 -18.82 6.63 -0.02
C ALA A 12 -20.31 6.34 0.30
N THR A 13 -21.11 7.37 0.58
CA THR A 13 -22.57 7.26 0.69
C THR A 13 -23.20 7.02 -0.68
N GLU A 14 -22.52 7.46 -1.75
CA GLU A 14 -22.87 7.10 -3.12
C GLU A 14 -21.68 6.41 -3.79
N TRP A 15 -21.68 5.09 -3.68
CA TRP A 15 -20.89 4.25 -4.55
C TRP A 15 -21.33 4.47 -6.00
N HIS A 16 -20.56 5.23 -6.79
CA HIS A 16 -20.69 5.18 -8.25
C HIS A 16 -20.28 3.79 -8.72
N PHE A 17 -21.29 2.92 -8.81
CA PHE A 17 -21.09 1.50 -9.04
C PHE A 17 -20.72 1.24 -10.50
N GLY A 18 -19.43 0.97 -10.71
CA GLY A 18 -19.02 -0.05 -11.67
C GLY A 18 -19.63 -1.43 -11.36
N ASN A 19 -19.27 -2.43 -12.16
CA ASN A 19 -19.82 -3.81 -12.16
C ASN A 19 -20.32 -4.31 -10.77
N GLN A 20 -21.60 -4.70 -10.70
CA GLN A 20 -22.29 -5.24 -9.52
C GLN A 20 -21.59 -6.43 -8.86
N GLU A 21 -20.86 -7.25 -9.62
CA GLU A 21 -20.12 -8.41 -9.11
C GLU A 21 -18.95 -7.99 -8.22
N LYS A 22 -18.24 -6.92 -8.61
CA LYS A 22 -17.13 -6.35 -7.84
C LYS A 22 -17.58 -5.80 -6.50
N ARG A 23 -18.77 -5.16 -6.45
CA ARG A 23 -19.45 -4.71 -5.22
C ARG A 23 -19.64 -5.89 -4.26
N GLN A 24 -20.27 -6.96 -4.75
CA GLN A 24 -20.63 -8.10 -3.91
C GLN A 24 -19.40 -8.79 -3.34
N TRP A 25 -18.35 -8.94 -4.15
CA TRP A 25 -17.09 -9.49 -3.68
C TRP A 25 -16.45 -8.64 -2.57
N ALA A 26 -16.34 -7.32 -2.78
CA ALA A 26 -15.77 -6.42 -1.79
C ALA A 26 -16.57 -6.44 -0.48
N GLN A 27 -17.91 -6.49 -0.57
CA GLN A 27 -18.79 -6.62 0.59
C GLN A 27 -18.51 -7.90 1.38
N ILE A 28 -18.48 -9.07 0.70
CA ILE A 28 -18.21 -10.36 1.36
C ILE A 28 -16.86 -10.33 2.08
N GLN A 29 -15.81 -9.88 1.39
CA GLN A 29 -14.47 -9.82 1.96
C GLN A 29 -14.40 -8.83 3.14
N SER A 30 -15.03 -7.67 3.03
CA SER A 30 -15.03 -6.62 4.06
C SER A 30 -15.68 -7.04 5.39
N THR A 31 -16.60 -8.02 5.35
CA THR A 31 -17.26 -8.57 6.55
C THR A 31 -16.51 -9.76 7.17
N SER A 32 -15.32 -10.10 6.67
CA SER A 32 -14.54 -11.22 7.20
C SER A 32 -13.91 -10.89 8.55
N ASN A 33 -13.91 -11.86 9.47
CA ASN A 33 -13.16 -11.75 10.72
C ASN A 33 -11.73 -12.25 10.50
N LEU A 34 -10.77 -11.33 10.51
CA LEU A 34 -9.35 -11.65 10.34
C LEU A 34 -8.66 -11.70 11.69
N GLN A 35 -7.97 -12.80 11.96
CA GLN A 35 -7.19 -12.98 13.18
C GLN A 35 -5.81 -12.34 13.00
N ALA A 36 -5.47 -11.37 13.84
CA ALA A 36 -4.26 -10.57 13.73
C ALA A 36 -3.01 -11.45 13.79
N ASP A 37 -3.01 -12.50 14.61
CA ASP A 37 -1.89 -13.43 14.73
C ASP A 37 -1.61 -14.19 13.44
N MET A 38 -2.68 -14.59 12.76
CA MET A 38 -2.63 -15.30 11.50
C MET A 38 -2.21 -14.38 10.37
N VAL A 39 -2.83 -13.21 10.28
CA VAL A 39 -2.49 -12.22 9.25
C VAL A 39 -1.04 -11.81 9.36
N THR A 40 -0.57 -11.47 10.57
CA THR A 40 0.82 -11.04 10.80
C THR A 40 1.86 -12.12 10.49
N SER A 41 1.51 -13.40 10.65
CA SER A 41 2.41 -14.52 10.36
C SER A 41 2.45 -14.88 8.87
N LEU A 42 1.30 -14.87 8.19
CA LEU A 42 1.17 -15.37 6.82
C LEU A 42 1.42 -14.28 5.76
N ASP A 43 1.09 -13.02 6.04
CA ASP A 43 1.21 -11.90 5.10
C ASP A 43 2.62 -11.77 4.50
N PRO A 44 3.72 -11.74 5.28
CA PRO A 44 5.06 -11.59 4.72
C PRO A 44 5.47 -12.77 3.82
N ILE A 45 5.05 -13.99 4.20
CA ILE A 45 5.34 -15.23 3.48
C ILE A 45 4.62 -15.24 2.13
N LEU A 46 3.33 -14.88 2.13
CA LEU A 46 2.52 -14.83 0.91
C LEU A 46 3.02 -13.75 -0.05
N ILE A 47 3.34 -12.56 0.46
CA ILE A 47 3.96 -11.50 -0.34
C ILE A 47 5.29 -11.96 -0.92
N ALA A 48 6.14 -12.62 -0.13
CA ALA A 48 7.41 -13.16 -0.59
C ALA A 48 7.22 -14.27 -1.64
N ALA A 49 6.19 -15.11 -1.54
CA ALA A 49 5.88 -16.14 -2.53
C ALA A 49 5.41 -15.52 -3.86
N ILE A 50 4.54 -14.51 -3.79
CA ILE A 50 4.01 -13.81 -4.98
C ILE A 50 5.10 -12.96 -5.65
N LEU A 51 5.94 -12.28 -4.87
CA LEU A 51 6.92 -11.30 -5.38
C LEU A 51 8.35 -11.84 -5.50
N GLY A 52 8.70 -12.96 -4.87
CA GLY A 52 10.08 -13.43 -4.74
C GLY A 52 10.65 -14.13 -5.97
N LYS A 53 9.83 -14.91 -6.71
CA LYS A 53 10.31 -15.74 -7.84
C LYS A 53 11.03 -14.95 -8.94
N HIS A 54 10.59 -13.70 -9.17
CA HIS A 54 11.21 -12.77 -10.12
C HIS A 54 12.65 -12.38 -9.77
N SER A 55 13.12 -12.60 -8.55
CA SER A 55 14.50 -12.35 -8.11
C SER A 55 15.53 -13.27 -8.79
N MET A 56 15.11 -14.33 -9.47
CA MET A 56 16.05 -15.31 -10.06
C MET A 56 16.52 -14.98 -11.49
N ARG A 57 16.01 -13.92 -12.15
CA ARG A 57 16.31 -13.65 -13.57
C ARG A 57 17.22 -12.47 -13.86
N THR A 58 17.51 -11.60 -12.89
CA THR A 58 18.37 -10.44 -13.11
C THR A 58 19.21 -10.17 -11.89
N SER A 59 20.51 -10.04 -12.07
CA SER A 59 21.54 -9.66 -11.07
C SER A 59 21.32 -8.29 -10.39
N GLY A 60 20.16 -7.65 -10.55
CA GLY A 60 19.71 -6.53 -9.75
C GLY A 60 18.78 -7.01 -8.64
N LYS A 61 19.26 -7.02 -7.39
CA LYS A 61 18.45 -7.42 -6.22
C LYS A 61 17.14 -6.63 -6.18
N ARG A 62 16.00 -7.35 -6.11
CA ARG A 62 14.70 -6.76 -5.75
C ARG A 62 14.82 -6.15 -4.35
N PRO A 63 14.11 -5.06 -4.03
CA PRO A 63 13.95 -4.65 -2.65
C PRO A 63 13.16 -5.74 -1.90
N PRO A 64 13.49 -6.04 -0.64
CA PRO A 64 12.68 -6.94 0.17
C PRO A 64 11.29 -6.30 0.38
N PRO A 65 10.21 -7.09 0.36
CA PRO A 65 8.92 -6.56 0.78
C PRO A 65 9.01 -6.15 2.25
N LEU A 66 8.56 -4.93 2.55
CA LEU A 66 8.48 -4.45 3.92
C LEU A 66 7.32 -5.18 4.62
N ALA A 67 7.58 -5.79 5.77
CA ALA A 67 6.58 -6.51 6.55
C ALA A 67 5.97 -5.60 7.63
N ILE A 68 4.65 -5.70 7.85
CA ILE A 68 3.95 -4.97 8.93
C ILE A 68 4.31 -5.54 10.31
N ALA A 69 4.61 -6.83 10.40
CA ALA A 69 4.76 -7.56 11.65
C ALA A 69 6.21 -7.96 11.96
N ASN A 70 6.49 -8.16 13.26
CA ASN A 70 7.73 -8.77 13.71
C ASN A 70 7.77 -10.25 13.26
N PRO A 71 8.74 -10.67 12.42
CA PRO A 71 8.72 -11.96 11.71
C PRO A 71 8.90 -13.22 12.58
N GLN A 72 9.01 -13.10 13.90
CA GLN A 72 9.41 -14.21 14.77
C GLN A 72 8.28 -15.14 15.26
N ARG A 73 7.12 -15.18 14.59
CA ARG A 73 6.02 -16.11 14.97
C ARG A 73 6.21 -17.53 14.43
N LEU A 74 6.86 -17.68 13.28
CA LEU A 74 7.17 -18.96 12.66
C LEU A 74 8.68 -19.13 12.58
N SER A 75 9.16 -20.37 12.68
CA SER A 75 10.58 -20.65 12.47
C SER A 75 10.97 -20.34 11.02
N ALA A 76 12.28 -20.18 10.77
CA ALA A 76 12.80 -19.97 9.43
C ALA A 76 12.42 -21.13 8.48
N ASP A 77 12.48 -22.35 8.98
CA ASP A 77 12.13 -23.56 8.21
C ASP A 77 10.64 -23.63 7.89
N GLN A 78 9.77 -23.28 8.86
CA GLN A 78 8.32 -23.19 8.64
C GLN A 78 7.99 -22.12 7.60
N SER A 79 8.62 -20.95 7.72
CA SER A 79 8.43 -19.83 6.80
C SER A 79 8.87 -20.18 5.38
N GLU A 80 10.02 -20.83 5.22
CA GLU A 80 10.54 -21.28 3.93
C GLU A 80 9.63 -22.35 3.28
N THR A 81 9.18 -23.33 4.08
CA THR A 81 8.28 -24.39 3.63
C THR A 81 6.93 -23.82 3.18
N LEU A 82 6.32 -22.94 3.98
CA LEU A 82 5.07 -22.26 3.60
C LEU A 82 5.26 -21.38 2.36
N ARG A 83 6.40 -20.70 2.23
CA ARG A 83 6.71 -19.90 1.03
C ARG A 83 6.74 -20.78 -0.21
N ALA A 84 7.43 -21.93 -0.16
CA ALA A 84 7.49 -22.87 -1.27
C ALA A 84 6.10 -23.42 -1.62
N LEU A 85 5.29 -23.74 -0.60
CA LEU A 85 3.92 -24.21 -0.76
C LEU A 85 3.02 -23.16 -1.43
N PHE A 86 3.02 -21.92 -0.93
CA PHE A 86 2.28 -20.81 -1.54
C PHE A 86 2.73 -20.52 -2.96
N GLN A 87 4.04 -20.57 -3.22
CA GLN A 87 4.57 -20.41 -4.56
C GLN A 87 4.08 -21.54 -5.49
N GLY A 88 4.06 -22.78 -5.04
CA GLY A 88 3.52 -23.92 -5.77
C GLY A 88 2.04 -23.76 -6.11
N ALA A 89 1.24 -23.27 -5.14
CA ALA A 89 -0.18 -22.98 -5.34
C ALA A 89 -0.39 -21.86 -6.38
N CYS A 90 0.32 -20.74 -6.26
CA CYS A 90 0.27 -19.62 -7.21
C CYS A 90 0.65 -20.01 -8.65
N GLU A 91 1.62 -20.92 -8.81
CA GLU A 91 2.05 -21.40 -10.13
C GLU A 91 1.04 -22.37 -10.75
N SER A 92 0.52 -23.29 -9.94
CA SER A 92 -0.49 -24.27 -10.35
C SER A 92 -1.80 -23.61 -10.79
N SER A 93 -2.14 -22.45 -10.23
CA SER A 93 -3.33 -21.68 -10.62
C SER A 93 -3.17 -20.86 -11.91
N LYS A 94 -1.95 -20.65 -12.43
CA LYS A 94 -1.70 -19.83 -13.63
C LYS A 94 -2.47 -20.23 -14.90
N PRO A 95 -2.64 -21.52 -15.24
CA PRO A 95 -3.36 -21.93 -16.45
C PRO A 95 -4.84 -21.50 -16.44
N MET A 96 -5.42 -21.30 -15.25
CA MET A 96 -6.84 -20.97 -15.08
C MET A 96 -7.12 -19.46 -15.09
N TYR A 97 -6.12 -18.60 -15.27
CA TYR A 97 -6.30 -17.13 -15.35
C TYR A 97 -6.97 -16.63 -16.65
N ARG A 98 -7.64 -17.53 -17.38
CA ARG A 98 -8.40 -17.27 -18.62
C ARG A 98 -9.92 -17.32 -18.38
N LEU A 99 -10.37 -17.11 -17.15
CA LEU A 99 -11.79 -16.99 -16.84
C LEU A 99 -12.22 -15.55 -17.14
N GLU A 100 -13.29 -15.39 -17.92
CA GLU A 100 -13.77 -14.08 -18.38
C GLU A 100 -14.89 -13.52 -17.48
N ASP A 101 -15.47 -14.39 -16.63
CA ASP A 101 -16.26 -14.06 -15.45
C ASP A 101 -15.35 -13.66 -14.28
N TYR A 102 -15.56 -12.47 -13.73
CA TYR A 102 -14.79 -11.90 -12.61
C TYR A 102 -15.06 -12.62 -11.27
N GLN A 103 -16.32 -12.96 -10.97
CA GLN A 103 -16.72 -13.53 -9.68
C GLN A 103 -16.30 -14.99 -9.58
N SER A 104 -16.53 -15.77 -10.64
CA SER A 104 -16.05 -17.14 -10.75
C SER A 104 -14.52 -17.16 -10.70
N ALA A 105 -13.83 -16.24 -11.39
CA ALA A 105 -12.36 -16.18 -11.34
C ALA A 105 -11.81 -15.96 -9.92
N MET A 106 -12.44 -15.09 -9.13
CA MET A 106 -11.97 -14.76 -7.79
C MET A 106 -12.27 -15.85 -6.76
N VAL A 107 -13.52 -16.31 -6.70
CA VAL A 107 -13.92 -17.39 -5.78
C VAL A 107 -13.15 -18.67 -6.09
N ASP A 108 -13.04 -19.03 -7.37
CA ASP A 108 -12.28 -20.20 -7.78
C ASP A 108 -10.78 -20.05 -7.49
N CYS A 109 -10.20 -18.86 -7.65
CA CYS A 109 -8.77 -18.67 -7.41
C CYS A 109 -8.42 -19.00 -5.96
N ALA A 110 -9.10 -18.41 -4.97
CA ALA A 110 -8.79 -18.69 -3.57
C ALA A 110 -9.15 -20.12 -3.16
N GLN A 111 -10.29 -20.65 -3.61
CA GLN A 111 -10.66 -22.04 -3.34
C GLN A 111 -9.63 -23.03 -3.91
N ARG A 112 -9.20 -22.84 -5.17
CA ARG A 112 -8.20 -23.70 -5.81
C ARG A 112 -6.82 -23.53 -5.21
N MET A 113 -6.38 -22.30 -4.94
CA MET A 113 -5.14 -22.07 -4.21
C MET A 113 -5.19 -22.79 -2.87
N SER A 114 -6.25 -22.63 -2.08
CA SER A 114 -6.41 -23.33 -0.80
C SER A 114 -6.43 -24.86 -0.93
N SER A 115 -6.94 -25.42 -2.04
CA SER A 115 -6.93 -26.86 -2.30
C SER A 115 -5.53 -27.44 -2.47
N HIS A 116 -4.55 -26.61 -2.86
CA HIS A 116 -3.13 -26.96 -2.95
C HIS A 116 -2.37 -26.77 -1.63
N LEU A 117 -3.05 -26.27 -0.59
CA LEU A 117 -2.42 -25.94 0.69
C LEU A 117 -2.71 -27.00 1.76
N GLN A 118 -3.05 -28.24 1.43
CA GLN A 118 -3.55 -29.23 2.40
C GLN A 118 -2.69 -29.39 3.67
N ASP A 119 -1.37 -29.21 3.58
CA ASP A 119 -0.44 -29.33 4.71
C ASP A 119 -0.20 -28.03 5.49
N TRP A 120 -0.82 -26.91 5.11
CA TRP A 120 -0.52 -25.59 5.67
C TRP A 120 -0.83 -25.49 7.18
N GLU A 121 -1.91 -26.13 7.62
CA GLU A 121 -2.37 -26.14 9.02
C GLU A 121 -1.32 -26.83 9.90
N MET A 122 -0.80 -27.97 9.42
CA MET A 122 0.28 -28.72 10.06
C MET A 122 1.58 -27.92 10.13
N ILE A 123 1.97 -27.27 9.02
CA ILE A 123 3.24 -26.51 8.95
C ILE A 123 3.17 -25.26 9.84
N SER A 124 2.03 -24.57 9.86
CA SER A 124 1.82 -23.36 10.65
C SER A 124 1.49 -23.63 12.11
N GLY A 125 1.01 -24.83 12.45
CA GLY A 125 0.51 -25.18 13.78
C GLY A 125 -0.83 -24.50 14.11
N LYS A 126 -1.64 -24.19 13.10
CA LYS A 126 -2.86 -23.37 13.21
C LYS A 126 -4.04 -24.11 12.57
N GLU A 127 -4.83 -24.79 13.40
CA GLU A 127 -5.91 -25.70 12.95
C GLU A 127 -7.34 -25.12 13.16
N GLU A 128 -7.46 -23.82 13.43
CA GLU A 128 -8.77 -23.21 13.74
C GLU A 128 -9.54 -22.73 12.49
N PRO A 129 -10.88 -22.81 12.46
CA PRO A 129 -11.69 -22.32 11.34
C PRO A 129 -11.43 -20.86 10.94
N LEU A 130 -11.15 -19.99 11.92
CA LEU A 130 -10.79 -18.58 11.69
C LEU A 130 -9.43 -18.41 11.01
N ALA A 131 -8.48 -19.30 11.30
CA ALA A 131 -7.17 -19.29 10.67
C ALA A 131 -7.29 -19.63 9.16
N ARG A 132 -8.13 -20.63 8.83
CA ARG A 132 -8.46 -20.95 7.44
C ARG A 132 -9.19 -19.81 6.73
N GLN A 133 -10.16 -19.18 7.40
CA GLN A 133 -10.84 -18.00 6.85
C GLN A 133 -9.85 -16.86 6.55
N THR A 134 -8.91 -16.60 7.46
CA THR A 134 -7.86 -15.59 7.30
C THR A 134 -6.95 -15.91 6.12
N LEU A 135 -6.51 -17.16 5.98
CA LEU A 135 -5.71 -17.58 4.81
C LEU A 135 -6.49 -17.38 3.50
N ILE A 136 -7.75 -17.83 3.45
CA ILE A 136 -8.60 -17.66 2.25
C ILE A 136 -8.75 -16.18 1.91
N TRP A 137 -8.93 -15.31 2.91
CA TRP A 137 -8.98 -13.87 2.70
C TRP A 137 -7.67 -13.33 2.13
N LEU A 138 -6.52 -13.71 2.68
CA LEU A 138 -5.21 -13.28 2.19
C LEU A 138 -4.97 -13.74 0.73
N LEU A 139 -5.33 -14.98 0.40
CA LEU A 139 -5.24 -15.52 -0.95
C LEU A 139 -6.14 -14.75 -1.93
N ASN A 140 -7.36 -14.42 -1.50
CA ASN A 140 -8.27 -13.56 -2.27
C ASN A 140 -7.67 -12.17 -2.49
N ALA A 141 -7.25 -11.50 -1.42
CA ALA A 141 -6.76 -10.12 -1.48
C ALA A 141 -5.52 -10.00 -2.36
N TYR A 142 -4.50 -10.84 -2.11
CA TYR A 142 -3.25 -10.77 -2.87
C TYR A 142 -3.30 -11.49 -4.22
N GLY A 143 -4.23 -12.44 -4.41
CA GLY A 143 -4.44 -13.14 -5.67
C GLY A 143 -4.76 -12.18 -6.81
N VAL A 144 -5.48 -11.08 -6.54
CA VAL A 144 -5.79 -10.01 -7.50
C VAL A 144 -4.55 -9.49 -8.25
N LEU A 145 -3.40 -9.43 -7.58
CA LEU A 145 -2.18 -8.85 -8.13
C LEU A 145 -1.56 -9.64 -9.28
N VAL A 146 -1.91 -10.94 -9.39
CA VAL A 146 -1.41 -11.84 -10.42
C VAL A 146 -2.45 -12.14 -11.51
N GLN A 147 -3.65 -11.56 -11.41
CA GLN A 147 -4.74 -11.81 -12.36
C GLN A 147 -4.63 -10.88 -13.59
N PRO A 148 -4.77 -11.41 -14.82
CA PRO A 148 -4.73 -10.61 -16.05
C PRO A 148 -5.83 -9.56 -16.15
N TRP A 149 -7.02 -9.85 -15.61
CA TRP A 149 -8.18 -8.95 -15.63
C TRP A 149 -8.08 -7.84 -14.57
N SER A 150 -7.17 -7.96 -13.60
CA SER A 150 -7.02 -6.99 -12.52
C SER A 150 -6.68 -5.63 -13.09
N GLY A 151 -7.30 -4.57 -12.55
CA GLY A 151 -6.96 -3.20 -12.88
C GLY A 151 -5.52 -2.82 -12.52
N VAL A 152 -4.86 -3.64 -11.70
CA VAL A 152 -3.65 -3.31 -10.97
C VAL A 152 -2.69 -4.49 -10.87
N THR A 153 -1.42 -4.17 -10.70
CA THR A 153 -0.37 -5.15 -10.39
C THR A 153 0.70 -4.50 -9.52
N ILE A 154 1.73 -5.26 -9.14
CA ILE A 154 2.88 -4.74 -8.40
C ILE A 154 4.06 -4.53 -9.34
N GLY A 155 4.61 -3.32 -9.31
CA GLY A 155 5.87 -2.96 -9.96
C GLY A 155 6.98 -2.66 -8.95
N ILE A 156 8.22 -2.57 -9.46
CA ILE A 156 9.33 -1.97 -8.70
C ILE A 156 9.39 -0.49 -9.09
N ARG A 157 9.51 0.37 -8.08
CA ARG A 157 9.56 1.82 -8.21
C ARG A 157 10.78 2.35 -7.47
N SER A 158 11.36 3.42 -8.00
CA SER A 158 12.50 4.10 -7.38
C SER A 158 11.99 5.38 -6.74
N ILE A 159 11.96 5.42 -5.41
CA ILE A 159 11.54 6.59 -4.64
C ILE A 159 12.72 7.01 -3.78
N GLY A 160 13.16 8.27 -3.93
CA GLY A 160 14.32 8.78 -3.18
C GLY A 160 15.62 8.00 -3.40
N GLY A 161 15.79 7.34 -4.56
CA GLY A 161 16.95 6.49 -4.85
C GLY A 161 16.87 5.07 -4.28
N HIS A 162 15.83 4.76 -3.51
CA HIS A 162 15.56 3.42 -3.00
C HIS A 162 14.57 2.70 -3.90
N LYS A 163 14.86 1.43 -4.20
CA LYS A 163 13.88 0.57 -4.85
C LYS A 163 12.86 0.12 -3.80
N GLN A 164 11.59 0.15 -4.14
CA GLN A 164 10.52 -0.44 -3.35
C GLN A 164 9.41 -0.98 -4.26
N PHE A 165 8.46 -1.70 -3.69
CA PHE A 165 7.25 -2.08 -4.40
C PHE A 165 6.32 -0.87 -4.55
N GLY A 166 5.55 -0.86 -5.63
CA GLY A 166 4.51 0.13 -5.87
C GLY A 166 3.33 -0.50 -6.61
N LEU A 167 2.12 -0.03 -6.34
CA LEU A 167 0.95 -0.39 -7.14
C LEU A 167 1.00 0.29 -8.50
N VAL A 168 0.72 -0.49 -9.54
CA VAL A 168 0.82 -0.06 -10.93
C VAL A 168 -0.48 -0.39 -11.65
N ALA A 169 -0.98 0.55 -12.44
CA ALA A 169 -2.13 0.33 -13.30
C ALA A 169 -1.78 -0.74 -14.37
N ASN A 170 -2.53 -1.85 -14.39
CA ASN A 170 -2.36 -2.93 -15.37
C ASN A 170 -3.17 -2.68 -16.66
N ARG A 171 -4.09 -1.71 -16.60
CA ARG A 171 -4.87 -1.15 -17.71
C ARG A 171 -5.13 0.32 -17.43
N ASP A 172 -5.72 1.03 -18.39
CA ASP A 172 -6.18 2.39 -18.14
C ASP A 172 -7.28 2.39 -17.06
N LEU A 173 -7.15 3.27 -16.08
CA LEU A 173 -8.06 3.49 -14.98
C LEU A 173 -8.67 4.89 -15.15
N VAL A 174 -9.99 4.99 -15.00
CA VAL A 174 -10.74 6.23 -15.13
C VAL A 174 -10.91 6.87 -13.76
N ALA A 175 -10.92 8.20 -13.71
CA ALA A 175 -11.30 8.95 -12.51
C ALA A 175 -12.70 8.59 -12.02
N ASN A 176 -12.93 8.82 -10.73
CA ASN A 176 -14.19 8.60 -10.03
C ASN A 176 -14.66 7.13 -9.98
N GLN A 177 -13.71 6.19 -9.98
CA GLN A 177 -14.01 4.77 -9.83
C GLN A 177 -13.38 4.20 -8.56
N TYR A 178 -14.07 3.25 -7.94
CA TYR A 178 -13.53 2.43 -6.87
C TYR A 178 -12.84 1.20 -7.45
N LEU A 179 -11.60 0.94 -7.01
CA LEU A 179 -10.91 -0.33 -7.25
C LEU A 179 -11.33 -1.33 -6.18
N GLN A 180 -12.54 -1.86 -6.33
CA GLN A 180 -13.16 -2.76 -5.36
C GLN A 180 -12.39 -4.07 -5.17
N GLU A 181 -11.62 -4.51 -6.17
CA GLU A 181 -10.70 -5.64 -6.05
C GLU A 181 -9.49 -5.37 -5.13
N LEU A 182 -9.15 -4.11 -4.86
CA LEU A 182 -8.05 -3.72 -3.97
C LEU A 182 -8.56 -3.39 -2.58
N LEU A 183 -9.01 -4.43 -1.89
CA LEU A 183 -9.39 -4.33 -0.49
C LEU A 183 -8.15 -4.35 0.41
N GLY A 184 -8.19 -3.58 1.50
CA GLY A 184 -7.37 -3.84 2.67
C GLY A 184 -8.20 -3.78 3.93
N MET A 185 -7.73 -4.43 4.98
CA MET A 185 -8.48 -4.61 6.23
C MET A 185 -7.59 -4.50 7.45
N VAL A 186 -8.17 -3.96 8.51
CA VAL A 186 -7.62 -4.02 9.86
C VAL A 186 -8.15 -5.28 10.54
N PRO A 187 -7.30 -6.17 11.10
CA PRO A 187 -7.76 -7.35 11.82
C PRO A 187 -8.52 -6.97 13.09
N CYS A 188 -9.49 -7.80 13.51
CA CYS A 188 -10.43 -7.44 14.57
C CYS A 188 -9.80 -7.39 15.98
N ASP A 189 -8.68 -8.08 16.19
CA ASP A 189 -7.97 -8.26 17.45
C ASP A 189 -6.56 -7.64 17.42
N ILE A 190 -6.33 -6.69 16.50
CA ILE A 190 -5.00 -6.14 16.22
C ILE A 190 -4.30 -5.49 17.42
N GLY A 191 -5.06 -4.94 18.37
CA GLY A 191 -4.55 -4.35 19.62
C GLY A 191 -3.83 -5.35 20.55
N THR A 192 -3.83 -6.64 20.21
CA THR A 192 -3.18 -7.70 20.99
C THR A 192 -1.77 -8.05 20.52
N ILE A 193 -1.27 -7.44 19.44
CA ILE A 193 -0.03 -7.86 18.76
C ILE A 193 0.85 -6.65 18.42
N PRO A 194 2.18 -6.72 18.70
CA PRO A 194 3.11 -5.68 18.24
C PRO A 194 3.18 -5.60 16.71
N PHE A 195 3.07 -4.39 16.17
CA PHE A 195 3.24 -4.09 14.76
C PHE A 195 4.24 -2.94 14.55
N THR A 196 4.73 -2.81 13.32
CA THR A 196 5.54 -1.67 12.89
C THR A 196 4.64 -0.56 12.34
N ASP A 197 5.11 0.69 12.33
CA ASP A 197 4.39 1.82 11.71
C ASP A 197 4.32 1.76 10.17
N LEU A 198 4.68 0.62 9.58
CA LEU A 198 4.55 0.38 8.15
C LEU A 198 3.10 0.06 7.80
N SER A 199 2.57 0.71 6.76
CA SER A 199 1.21 0.44 6.25
C SER A 199 0.15 0.57 7.34
N VAL A 200 0.15 1.72 8.04
CA VAL A 200 -0.86 2.07 9.03
C VAL A 200 -1.87 3.06 8.45
N ILE A 201 -3.11 2.96 8.91
CA ILE A 201 -4.23 3.82 8.53
C ILE A 201 -4.93 4.29 9.80
N THR A 202 -5.45 5.51 9.79
CA THR A 202 -6.38 5.98 10.83
C THR A 202 -7.79 5.59 10.39
N PRO A 203 -8.49 4.71 11.12
CA PRO A 203 -9.85 4.30 10.78
C PRO A 203 -10.79 5.51 10.72
N HIS A 204 -11.68 5.51 9.73
CA HIS A 204 -12.67 6.57 9.58
C HIS A 204 -13.80 6.39 10.61
N PRO A 205 -14.42 7.46 11.14
CA PRO A 205 -15.65 7.35 11.96
C PRO A 205 -16.81 6.52 11.39
N TYR A 206 -16.76 6.09 10.12
CA TYR A 206 -17.79 5.30 9.45
C TYR A 206 -17.41 3.81 9.31
N THR A 207 -16.23 3.38 9.78
CA THR A 207 -15.87 1.95 9.76
C THR A 207 -16.65 1.17 10.80
N LEU A 208 -16.47 1.43 12.10
CA LEU A 208 -17.27 0.82 13.19
C LEU A 208 -17.25 1.74 14.41
N GLU A 209 -18.34 1.74 15.20
CA GLU A 209 -18.46 2.53 16.44
C GLU A 209 -17.38 2.20 17.48
N THR A 210 -16.74 1.03 17.36
CA THR A 210 -15.70 0.55 18.29
C THR A 210 -14.30 1.09 18.02
N PHE A 211 -14.04 1.72 16.87
CA PHE A 211 -12.74 2.34 16.60
C PHE A 211 -12.61 3.66 17.38
N GLN A 212 -11.52 3.83 18.12
CA GLN A 212 -11.20 5.13 18.71
C GLN A 212 -10.66 6.08 17.62
N PRO A 213 -11.30 7.24 17.38
CA PRO A 213 -10.80 8.20 16.41
C PRO A 213 -9.36 8.64 16.72
N GLY A 214 -8.51 8.67 15.70
CA GLY A 214 -7.11 9.14 15.82
C GLY A 214 -6.08 8.05 16.13
N GLU A 215 -6.49 6.83 16.45
CA GLU A 215 -5.55 5.72 16.64
C GLU A 215 -5.12 5.13 15.29
N ARG A 216 -3.81 5.07 15.04
CA ARG A 216 -3.25 4.45 13.82
C ARG A 216 -3.27 2.93 13.99
N GLN A 217 -3.89 2.23 13.05
CA GLN A 217 -3.98 0.78 13.03
C GLN A 217 -3.26 0.23 11.80
N PRO A 218 -2.51 -0.88 11.90
CA PRO A 218 -1.95 -1.52 10.73
C PRO A 218 -3.07 -2.14 9.90
N TYR A 219 -2.98 -2.00 8.58
CA TYR A 219 -3.91 -2.64 7.66
C TYR A 219 -3.16 -3.56 6.70
N PHE A 220 -3.83 -4.62 6.29
CA PHE A 220 -3.27 -5.66 5.43
C PHE A 220 -4.03 -5.75 4.12
N GLY A 221 -3.43 -6.38 3.12
CA GLY A 221 -3.98 -6.50 1.77
C GLY A 221 -3.19 -5.68 0.74
N PRO A 222 -3.42 -5.94 -0.56
CA PRO A 222 -2.64 -5.41 -1.67
C PRO A 222 -2.60 -3.87 -1.74
N MET A 223 -3.60 -3.19 -1.19
CA MET A 223 -3.65 -1.73 -1.22
C MET A 223 -2.42 -1.11 -0.56
N ARG A 224 -1.79 -1.80 0.42
CA ARG A 224 -0.62 -1.32 1.18
C ARG A 224 0.63 -0.98 0.38
N PHE A 225 0.65 -1.37 -0.90
CA PHE A 225 1.74 -1.06 -1.82
C PHE A 225 1.52 0.25 -2.61
N ALA A 226 0.40 0.96 -2.40
CA ALA A 226 0.25 2.31 -2.98
C ALA A 226 1.22 3.25 -2.28
N ASN A 227 2.10 3.89 -3.04
CA ASN A 227 3.12 4.77 -2.47
C ASN A 227 2.59 6.18 -2.22
N HIS A 228 3.24 6.88 -1.29
CA HIS A 228 2.94 8.27 -0.99
C HIS A 228 3.40 9.24 -2.08
N HIS A 229 2.58 10.22 -2.41
CA HIS A 229 3.03 11.46 -3.05
C HIS A 229 2.15 12.66 -2.68
N CYS A 230 2.73 13.76 -2.19
CA CYS A 230 1.95 14.88 -1.67
C CYS A 230 1.10 15.63 -2.71
N THR A 231 1.59 15.73 -3.97
CA THR A 231 0.97 16.59 -5.01
C THR A 231 0.60 15.87 -6.32
N ARG A 232 1.04 14.63 -6.49
CA ARG A 232 0.83 13.80 -7.70
C ARG A 232 0.02 12.56 -7.37
N ASP A 233 -0.56 12.52 -6.19
CA ASP A 233 -1.57 11.53 -5.83
C ASP A 233 -2.69 11.52 -6.88
N ASN A 234 -3.11 10.31 -7.22
CA ASN A 234 -4.14 10.02 -8.23
C ASN A 234 -5.17 9.02 -7.68
N ALA A 235 -5.06 8.67 -6.40
CA ALA A 235 -6.03 7.88 -5.66
C ALA A 235 -6.09 8.29 -4.19
N MET A 236 -7.14 7.88 -3.49
CA MET A 236 -7.30 8.04 -2.05
C MET A 236 -7.88 6.77 -1.42
N TRP A 237 -7.72 6.64 -0.11
CA TRP A 237 -8.35 5.58 0.66
C TRP A 237 -9.81 5.93 0.95
N CYS A 238 -10.70 4.95 0.79
CA CYS A 238 -12.10 5.07 1.18
C CYS A 238 -12.46 3.93 2.12
N ALA A 239 -13.06 4.28 3.25
CA ALA A 239 -13.61 3.30 4.19
C ALA A 239 -14.83 2.60 3.58
N VAL A 240 -14.94 1.30 3.84
CA VAL A 240 -16.16 0.54 3.58
C VAL A 240 -17.04 0.66 4.81
N GLN A 241 -18.23 1.25 4.63
CA GLN A 241 -19.15 1.56 5.72
C GLN A 241 -19.48 0.31 6.57
N ASP A 242 -19.51 0.47 7.89
CA ASP A 242 -19.85 -0.56 8.88
C ASP A 242 -18.94 -1.80 8.85
N THR A 243 -17.69 -1.65 8.40
CA THR A 243 -16.69 -2.73 8.35
C THR A 243 -15.28 -2.30 8.78
N TRP A 244 -14.39 -3.27 8.98
CA TRP A 244 -12.94 -3.06 9.22
C TRP A 244 -12.13 -2.75 7.93
N ALA A 245 -12.79 -2.47 6.79
CA ALA A 245 -12.17 -2.53 5.47
C ALA A 245 -12.08 -1.18 4.73
N PHE A 246 -11.16 -1.14 3.76
CA PHE A 246 -10.86 0.02 2.94
C PHE A 246 -10.63 -0.40 1.48
N VAL A 247 -10.92 0.52 0.57
CA VAL A 247 -10.65 0.38 -0.88
C VAL A 247 -9.93 1.62 -1.41
N LEU A 248 -9.42 1.53 -2.64
CA LEU A 248 -8.88 2.67 -3.38
C LEU A 248 -9.96 3.34 -4.24
N TYR A 249 -10.05 4.66 -4.15
CA TYR A 249 -10.82 5.49 -5.06
C TYR A 249 -9.89 6.28 -5.97
N ILE A 250 -10.10 6.19 -7.28
CA ILE A 250 -9.28 6.85 -8.29
C ILE A 250 -9.78 8.29 -8.47
N THR A 251 -8.90 9.26 -8.21
CA THR A 251 -9.26 10.69 -8.26
C THR A 251 -8.91 11.35 -9.59
N LYS A 252 -8.04 10.71 -10.39
CA LYS A 252 -7.58 11.18 -11.69
C LYS A 252 -7.41 9.99 -12.62
N ASP A 253 -7.58 10.17 -13.93
CA ASP A 253 -7.27 9.12 -14.90
C ASP A 253 -5.82 8.65 -14.74
N ILE A 254 -5.60 7.34 -14.79
CA ILE A 254 -4.28 6.70 -14.66
C ILE A 254 -4.07 5.81 -15.87
N LYS A 255 -3.00 6.03 -16.63
CA LYS A 255 -2.68 5.21 -17.79
C LYS A 255 -2.03 3.90 -17.39
N LYS A 256 -2.21 2.87 -18.22
CA LYS A 256 -1.52 1.59 -18.06
C LYS A 256 -0.01 1.80 -17.85
N GLY A 257 0.53 1.21 -16.79
CA GLY A 257 1.94 1.28 -16.41
C GLY A 257 2.29 2.43 -15.45
N GLU A 258 1.39 3.40 -15.26
CA GLU A 258 1.57 4.45 -14.27
C GLU A 258 1.36 3.92 -12.84
N GLU A 259 2.00 4.59 -11.88
CA GLU A 259 1.91 4.24 -10.47
C GLU A 259 0.64 4.81 -9.84
N ILE A 260 0.01 4.03 -8.98
CA ILE A 260 -1.08 4.50 -8.12
C ILE A 260 -0.45 5.10 -6.87
N LEU A 261 -0.69 6.39 -6.68
CA LEU A 261 -0.11 7.22 -5.64
C LEU A 261 -1.24 7.79 -4.78
N VAL A 262 -1.03 7.75 -3.47
CA VAL A 262 -1.97 8.29 -2.48
C VAL A 262 -1.28 9.36 -1.65
N ASN A 263 -2.06 10.25 -1.04
CA ASN A 263 -1.55 11.12 0.01
C ASN A 263 -1.75 10.42 1.37
N TYR A 264 -0.69 10.33 2.18
CA TYR A 264 -0.73 9.68 3.50
C TYR A 264 -1.16 10.64 4.61
N GLY A 265 -1.25 11.94 4.31
CA GLY A 265 -1.39 13.01 5.30
C GLY A 265 -0.06 13.69 5.60
N GLU A 266 -0.15 14.92 6.11
CA GLU A 266 1.01 15.77 6.41
C GLU A 266 1.84 15.20 7.57
N ASP A 267 1.18 14.57 8.54
CA ASP A 267 1.80 14.10 9.79
C ASP A 267 2.48 12.73 9.68
N TYR A 268 2.32 12.01 8.55
CA TYR A 268 2.73 10.60 8.45
C TYR A 268 4.23 10.39 8.71
N TRP A 269 5.06 11.36 8.29
CA TRP A 269 6.52 11.30 8.42
C TRP A 269 7.08 12.12 9.58
N GLU A 270 6.22 12.77 10.38
CA GLU A 270 6.66 13.65 11.47
C GLU A 270 7.12 12.87 12.72
N GLY A 271 6.95 11.54 12.73
CA GLY A 271 7.29 10.67 13.85
C GLY A 271 8.73 10.15 13.89
N GLU A 272 9.33 9.70 12.79
CA GLU A 272 10.68 9.13 12.78
C GLU A 272 11.34 9.17 11.38
N LEU A 273 12.06 10.26 11.06
CA LEU A 273 13.12 10.23 10.05
C LEU A 273 14.28 11.15 10.49
N PRO A 274 15.55 10.73 10.36
CA PRO A 274 16.67 11.66 10.42
C PRO A 274 16.44 12.77 9.37
N LEU A 275 16.56 14.02 9.80
CA LEU A 275 16.25 15.28 9.10
C LEU A 275 16.95 15.51 7.73
N GLU A 276 17.61 14.50 7.14
CA GLU A 276 18.38 14.67 5.90
C GLU A 276 17.63 14.33 4.61
N ASN A 277 16.48 13.62 4.66
CA ASN A 277 15.78 13.17 3.44
C ASN A 277 14.46 13.89 3.11
N THR A 278 13.86 14.66 4.02
CA THR A 278 12.63 15.45 3.75
C THR A 278 12.87 16.60 2.76
N ASN A 279 14.11 17.04 2.58
CA ASN A 279 14.46 18.12 1.66
C ASN A 279 14.74 17.68 0.20
N GLN A 280 14.73 16.37 -0.10
CA GLN A 280 14.97 15.89 -1.47
C GLN A 280 13.71 15.48 -2.25
N GLN A 281 12.58 15.25 -1.57
CA GLN A 281 11.31 14.96 -2.27
C GLN A 281 10.59 16.23 -2.79
N THR A 282 10.99 17.43 -2.37
CA THR A 282 10.29 18.69 -2.67
C THR A 282 11.02 19.67 -3.60
N ARG A 283 12.11 19.27 -4.26
CA ARG A 283 12.79 20.17 -5.23
C ARG A 283 13.06 19.48 -6.55
N GLY A 284 12.01 19.39 -7.36
CA GLY A 284 12.15 19.45 -8.81
C GLY A 284 13.03 20.65 -9.24
N GLU A 285 13.53 20.61 -10.46
CA GLU A 285 14.59 21.47 -11.00
C GLU A 285 14.42 22.98 -10.77
N ASP A 286 13.20 23.45 -10.54
CA ASP A 286 12.85 24.84 -10.21
C ASP A 286 13.44 25.30 -8.86
N GLY A 287 13.45 24.44 -7.84
CA GLY A 287 14.00 24.78 -6.52
C GLY A 287 15.52 24.94 -6.53
N LYS A 288 16.22 24.33 -7.49
CA LYS A 288 17.66 24.53 -7.72
C LYS A 288 17.95 25.83 -8.47
N ARG A 289 17.10 26.20 -9.45
CA ARG A 289 17.21 27.49 -10.17
C ARG A 289 16.98 28.68 -9.25
N GLU A 290 16.02 28.60 -8.33
CA GLU A 290 15.69 29.69 -7.42
C GLU A 290 16.76 29.91 -6.33
N LYS A 291 17.29 28.83 -5.71
CA LYS A 291 18.44 28.92 -4.80
C LYS A 291 19.69 29.49 -5.49
N LYS A 292 19.92 29.15 -6.77
CA LYS A 292 21.03 29.70 -7.55
C LYS A 292 20.83 31.20 -7.84
N ARG A 293 19.61 31.63 -8.18
CA ARG A 293 19.24 33.04 -8.37
C ARG A 293 19.39 33.87 -7.08
N LEU A 294 18.90 33.37 -5.95
CA LEU A 294 19.00 34.05 -4.64
C LEU A 294 20.47 34.21 -4.21
N ARG A 295 21.26 33.14 -4.28
CA ARG A 295 22.72 33.21 -3.98
C ARG A 295 23.47 34.18 -4.89
N GLN A 296 23.05 34.34 -6.14
CA GLN A 296 23.64 35.31 -7.06
C GLN A 296 23.22 36.75 -6.72
N LYS A 297 21.99 36.95 -6.24
CA LYS A 297 21.47 38.24 -5.78
C LYS A 297 22.19 38.70 -4.51
N ASP A 298 22.37 37.81 -3.54
CA ASP A 298 23.05 38.10 -2.27
C ASP A 298 24.54 38.39 -2.49
N ARG A 299 25.22 37.64 -3.37
CA ARG A 299 26.62 37.94 -3.73
C ARG A 299 26.77 39.32 -4.39
N ARG A 300 25.79 39.75 -5.20
CA ARG A 300 25.81 41.09 -5.82
C ARG A 300 25.52 42.19 -4.80
N ALA A 301 24.60 41.97 -3.87
CA ALA A 301 24.30 42.90 -2.78
C ALA A 301 25.51 43.07 -1.85
N ASN A 302 26.14 41.96 -1.46
CA ASN A 302 27.30 41.99 -0.57
C ASN A 302 28.52 42.65 -1.25
N LYS A 303 28.75 42.38 -2.54
CA LYS A 303 29.81 43.08 -3.30
C LYS A 303 29.56 44.59 -3.44
N LYS A 304 28.30 45.02 -3.58
CA LYS A 304 27.95 46.45 -3.57
C LYS A 304 28.17 47.09 -2.19
N ALA A 305 27.84 46.40 -1.11
CA ALA A 305 28.05 46.89 0.25
C ALA A 305 29.55 47.06 0.55
N ILE A 306 30.38 46.07 0.20
CA ILE A 306 31.84 46.14 0.38
C ILE A 306 32.44 47.32 -0.42
N LEU A 307 32.04 47.48 -1.68
CA LEU A 307 32.53 48.60 -2.51
C LEU A 307 32.05 49.97 -2.02
N ALA A 308 30.89 50.06 -1.36
CA ALA A 308 30.39 51.29 -0.77
C ALA A 308 31.20 51.68 0.47
N VAL A 309 31.55 50.69 1.31
CA VAL A 309 32.41 50.89 2.49
C VAL A 309 33.81 51.30 2.05
N GLU A 310 34.41 50.63 1.07
CA GLU A 310 35.74 51.00 0.55
C GLU A 310 35.80 52.41 -0.08
N ARG A 311 34.69 52.90 -0.66
CA ARG A 311 34.59 54.28 -1.17
C ARG A 311 34.46 55.31 -0.05
N ALA A 312 33.68 55.00 0.99
CA ALA A 312 33.54 55.87 2.15
C ALA A 312 34.89 56.03 2.90
N SER A 313 35.68 54.96 3.00
CA SER A 313 37.00 54.99 3.67
C SER A 313 38.11 55.68 2.88
N ARG A 314 37.87 56.10 1.62
CA ARG A 314 38.83 56.85 0.79
C ARG A 314 38.50 58.34 0.69
N THR A 315 37.40 58.78 1.29
CA THR A 315 36.94 60.18 1.29
C THR A 315 37.05 60.86 2.66
N THR A 316 37.64 60.16 3.64
CA THR A 316 38.14 60.65 4.93
C THR A 316 39.65 60.55 4.95
#